data_AF-G3ASF0-F1
#
_entry.id   AF-G3ASF0-F1
#
_cell.length_a   1.000
_cell.length_b   1.000
_cell.length_c   1.000
_cell.angle_alpha   90.00
_cell.angle_beta   90.00
_cell.angle_gamma   90.00
#
_symmetry.space_group_name_H-M   'P 1'
#
loop_
_entity.id
_entity.type
_entity.pdbx_description
1 polymer ?
#
loop_
_entity_poly.entity_id
_entity_poly.type
_entity_poly.pdbx_seq_one_letter_code
_entity_poly.pdbx_strand_id
1 'polypeptide(L)'
;MSQLHITTRSPSGAPFEEYIQLFSQESSPVQLHAVTTNTTIFTAVLILIAFGSLSLIFLGDVKNKGLVNYVLNSLVASLAVGLSSIYISNFVGVYI
;
A
#
# COMPACT_ATOMS: atom_id res chain seq x y z
N MET A 1 10.77 -54.80 19.00
CA MET A 1 9.66 -53.83 19.07
C MET A 1 9.99 -52.69 18.12
N SER A 2 9.47 -52.72 16.89
CA SER A 2 9.70 -51.67 15.90
C SER A 2 8.78 -50.49 16.18
N GLN A 3 9.34 -49.33 16.49
CA GLN A 3 8.54 -48.11 16.54
C GLN A 3 8.12 -47.74 15.13
N LEU A 4 6.81 -47.78 14.91
CA LEU A 4 6.15 -47.40 13.68
C LEU A 4 6.11 -45.86 13.66
N HIS A 5 7.16 -45.26 13.14
CA HIS A 5 7.24 -43.82 12.92
C HIS A 5 6.33 -43.50 11.73
N ILE A 6 5.06 -43.19 12.01
CA ILE A 6 4.12 -42.74 10.99
C ILE A 6 4.54 -41.32 10.60
N THR A 7 5.39 -41.20 9.59
CA THR A 7 5.63 -39.93 8.91
C THR A 7 4.35 -39.61 8.14
N THR A 8 3.51 -38.73 8.69
CA THR A 8 2.41 -38.11 7.94
C THR A 8 3.02 -37.16 6.90
N ARG A 9 3.55 -37.72 5.80
CA ARG A 9 3.91 -36.94 4.61
C ARG A 9 2.61 -36.47 3.97
N SER A 10 2.30 -35.19 4.13
CA SER A 10 1.33 -34.51 3.28
C SER A 10 1.86 -34.51 1.84
N PRO A 11 1.06 -34.82 0.80
CA PRO A 11 1.55 -34.95 -0.58
C PRO A 11 1.93 -33.62 -1.25
N SER A 12 1.81 -32.48 -0.57
CA SER A 12 1.84 -31.17 -1.23
C SER A 12 2.45 -30.02 -0.40
N GLY A 13 3.28 -30.29 0.61
CA GLY A 13 3.91 -29.20 1.40
C GLY A 13 5.10 -29.63 2.24
N ALA A 14 5.96 -28.66 2.57
CA ALA A 14 7.09 -28.88 3.47
C ALA A 14 6.60 -29.20 4.90
N PRO A 15 7.34 -30.01 5.68
CA PRO A 15 7.00 -30.28 7.07
C PRO A 15 7.00 -29.00 7.91
N PHE A 16 6.09 -28.93 8.89
CA PHE A 16 5.94 -27.78 9.79
C PHE A 16 7.27 -27.34 10.44
N GLU A 17 8.11 -28.31 10.81
CA GLU A 17 9.44 -28.09 11.39
C GLU A 17 10.35 -27.23 10.49
N GLU A 18 10.24 -27.38 9.17
CA GLU A 18 11.03 -26.63 8.19
C GLU A 18 10.60 -25.17 8.14
N TYR A 19 9.29 -24.88 8.27
CA TYR A 19 8.79 -23.50 8.39
C TYR A 19 9.23 -22.81 9.68
N ILE A 20 9.32 -23.55 10.80
CA ILE A 20 9.84 -23.00 12.06
C ILE A 20 11.32 -22.64 11.93
N GLN A 21 12.11 -23.49 11.28
CA GLN A 21 13.53 -23.19 11.04
C GLN A 21 13.70 -21.95 10.15
N LEU A 22 12.94 -21.86 9.06
CA LEU A 22 12.93 -20.68 8.18
C LEU A 22 12.50 -19.40 8.90
N PHE A 23 11.44 -19.48 9.73
CA PHE A 23 10.98 -18.33 10.51
C PHE A 23 12.00 -17.89 11.58
N SER A 24 12.65 -18.84 12.26
CA SER A 24 13.55 -18.52 13.39
C SER A 24 14.94 -18.09 12.97
N GLN A 25 15.46 -18.56 11.83
CA GLN A 25 16.83 -18.31 11.41
C GLN A 25 16.96 -17.36 10.20
N GLU A 26 15.99 -17.39 9.29
CA GLU A 26 16.09 -16.66 8.01
C GLU A 26 15.03 -15.56 7.84
N SER A 27 14.09 -15.40 8.77
CA SER A 27 13.14 -14.31 8.68
C SER A 27 13.76 -12.99 9.09
N SER A 28 13.46 -11.94 8.31
CA SER A 28 13.65 -10.56 8.75
C SER A 28 12.28 -10.00 9.16
N PRO A 29 12.22 -9.17 10.22
CA PRO A 29 10.98 -8.51 10.59
C PRO A 29 10.45 -7.70 9.40
N VAL A 30 9.14 -7.71 9.19
CA VAL A 30 8.50 -6.80 8.23
C VAL A 30 8.74 -5.38 8.72
N GLN A 31 9.65 -4.67 8.06
CA GLN A 31 9.96 -3.30 8.41
C GLN A 31 8.85 -2.41 7.87
N LEU A 32 8.29 -1.59 8.75
CA LEU A 32 7.40 -0.50 8.36
C LEU A 32 8.15 0.45 7.44
N HIS A 33 7.58 0.71 6.27
CA HIS A 33 8.19 1.62 5.30
C HIS A 33 8.32 3.02 5.93
N ALA A 34 9.46 3.71 5.75
CA ALA A 34 9.69 5.06 6.28
C ALA A 34 8.54 6.08 6.11
N VAL A 35 7.67 5.90 5.10
CA VAL A 35 6.47 6.73 4.87
C VAL A 35 5.43 6.57 6.01
N THR A 36 5.42 5.44 6.72
CA THR A 36 4.48 5.18 7.81
C THR A 36 4.78 5.99 9.08
N THR A 37 5.99 6.51 9.25
CA THR A 37 6.34 7.34 10.41
C THR A 37 5.70 8.73 10.32
N ASN A 38 5.52 9.25 9.10
CA ASN A 38 5.00 10.59 8.83
C ASN A 38 3.71 10.55 8.00
N THR A 39 2.88 9.53 8.20
CA THR A 39 1.63 9.32 7.45
C THR A 39 0.74 10.54 7.44
N THR A 40 0.57 11.22 8.57
CA THR A 40 -0.28 12.41 8.69
C THR A 40 0.19 13.53 7.78
N ILE A 41 1.50 13.81 7.77
CA ILE A 41 2.09 14.86 6.92
C ILE A 41 1.95 14.48 5.46
N PHE A 42 2.25 13.23 5.11
CA PHE A 42 2.15 12.76 3.73
C PHE A 42 0.71 12.80 3.21
N THR A 43 -0.26 12.41 4.05
CA THR A 43 -1.68 12.46 3.74
C THR A 43 -2.14 13.89 3.52
N ALA A 44 -1.75 14.83 4.39
CA ALA A 44 -2.09 16.24 4.23
C ALA A 44 -1.55 16.81 2.92
N VAL A 45 -0.29 16.51 2.57
CA VAL A 45 0.31 16.93 1.29
C VAL A 45 -0.43 16.33 0.10
N LEU A 46 -0.78 15.03 0.14
CA LEU A 46 -1.56 14.39 -0.93
C LEU A 46 -2.94 15.02 -1.10
N ILE A 47 -3.63 15.35 -0.01
CA ILE A 47 -4.93 16.04 -0.08
C ILE A 47 -4.78 17.43 -0.72
N LEU A 48 -3.74 18.19 -0.36
CA LEU A 48 -3.48 19.50 -0.95
C LEU A 48 -3.18 19.40 -2.45
N ILE A 49 -2.37 18.41 -2.85
CA ILE A 49 -2.09 18.14 -4.28
C ILE A 49 -3.37 17.75 -5.02
N ALA A 50 -4.18 16.86 -4.44
CA ALA A 50 -5.46 16.45 -5.03
C ALA A 50 -6.38 17.65 -5.24
N PHE A 51 -6.58 18.47 -4.21
CA PHE A 51 -7.41 19.67 -4.30
C PHE A 51 -6.85 20.69 -5.29
N GLY A 52 -5.53 20.91 -5.31
CA GLY A 52 -4.88 21.80 -6.28
C GLY A 52 -5.10 21.35 -7.72
N SER A 53 -4.86 20.07 -8.02
CA SER A 53 -5.08 19.51 -9.34
C SER A 53 -6.54 19.52 -9.76
N LEU A 54 -7.49 19.19 -8.86
CA LEU A 54 -8.92 19.32 -9.13
C LEU A 54 -9.32 20.77 -9.41
N SER A 55 -8.80 21.72 -8.63
CA SER A 55 -9.07 23.14 -8.83
C SER A 55 -8.62 23.62 -10.21
N LEU A 56 -7.42 23.23 -10.65
CA LEU A 56 -6.95 23.55 -12.01
C LEU A 56 -7.85 22.94 -13.10
N ILE A 57 -8.39 21.74 -12.88
CA ILE A 57 -9.33 21.08 -13.80
C ILE A 57 -10.69 21.79 -13.85
N PHE A 58 -11.24 22.23 -12.72
CA PHE A 58 -12.59 22.81 -12.68
C PHE A 58 -12.63 24.33 -12.85
N LEU A 59 -11.70 25.07 -12.24
CA LEU A 59 -11.70 26.54 -12.23
C LEU A 59 -10.79 27.16 -13.31
N GLY A 60 -9.84 26.41 -13.88
CA GLY A 60 -8.97 26.93 -14.93
C GLY A 60 -9.74 27.32 -16.20
N ASP A 61 -9.27 28.36 -16.89
CA ASP A 61 -9.90 28.90 -18.10
C ASP A 61 -10.05 27.83 -19.20
N VAL A 62 -11.30 27.45 -19.49
CA VAL A 62 -11.65 26.31 -20.36
C VAL A 62 -11.17 26.54 -21.80
N LYS A 63 -11.01 27.80 -22.20
CA LYS A 63 -10.60 28.18 -23.57
C LYS A 63 -9.12 27.97 -23.85
N ASN A 64 -8.29 27.85 -22.80
CA ASN A 64 -6.84 27.67 -22.90
C ASN A 64 -6.36 26.29 -22.38
N LYS A 65 -7.28 25.37 -22.10
CA LYS A 65 -6.94 24.03 -21.58
C LYS A 65 -6.53 23.08 -22.70
N GLY A 66 -5.22 22.89 -22.84
CA GLY A 66 -4.68 21.79 -23.63
C GLY A 66 -5.10 20.43 -23.05
N LEU A 67 -5.46 19.47 -23.92
CA LEU A 67 -5.86 18.12 -23.53
C LEU A 67 -4.81 17.42 -22.65
N VAL A 68 -3.52 17.68 -22.92
CA VAL A 68 -2.40 17.15 -22.14
C VAL A 68 -2.45 17.61 -20.68
N ASN A 69 -2.68 18.91 -20.43
CA ASN A 69 -2.78 19.45 -19.07
C ASN A 69 -3.99 18.89 -18.32
N TYR A 70 -5.09 18.66 -19.03
CA TYR A 70 -6.27 18.04 -18.43
C TYR A 70 -5.97 16.61 -17.97
N VAL A 71 -5.38 15.79 -18.84
CA VAL A 71 -5.04 14.39 -18.53
C VAL A 71 -4.02 14.32 -17.39
N LEU A 72 -2.96 15.13 -17.44
CA LEU A 72 -1.94 15.15 -16.38
C LEU A 72 -2.53 15.52 -15.01
N ASN A 73 -3.30 16.61 -14.94
CA ASN A 73 -3.93 17.00 -13.68
C ASN A 73 -4.92 15.92 -13.19
N SER A 74 -5.65 15.27 -14.10
CA SER A 74 -6.61 14.22 -13.74
C SER A 74 -5.92 12.98 -13.17
N LEU A 75 -4.76 12.61 -13.73
CA LEU A 75 -3.95 11.50 -13.23
C LEU A 75 -3.36 11.83 -11.85
N VAL A 76 -2.78 13.02 -11.69
CA VAL A 76 -2.22 13.46 -10.40
C VAL A 76 -3.31 13.50 -9.33
N ALA A 77 -4.47 14.07 -9.66
CA ALA A 77 -5.64 14.08 -8.81
C ALA A 77 -6.09 12.66 -8.40
N SER A 78 -6.25 11.77 -9.37
CA SER A 78 -6.73 10.40 -9.13
C SER A 78 -5.78 9.62 -8.21
N LEU A 79 -4.47 9.70 -8.47
CA LEU A 79 -3.45 9.05 -7.64
C LEU A 79 -3.40 9.64 -6.24
N ALA A 80 -3.47 10.96 -6.11
CA ALA A 80 -3.42 11.63 -4.83
C ALA A 80 -4.65 11.31 -3.96
N VAL A 81 -5.85 11.28 -4.54
CA VAL A 81 -7.08 10.85 -3.84
C VAL A 81 -7.01 9.37 -3.46
N GLY A 82 -6.59 8.49 -4.38
CA GLY A 82 -6.45 7.07 -4.09
C GLY A 82 -5.49 6.79 -2.93
N LEU A 83 -4.28 7.32 -3.00
CA LEU A 83 -3.28 7.13 -1.95
C LEU A 83 -3.70 7.76 -0.63
N SER A 84 -4.26 8.98 -0.64
CA SER A 84 -4.73 9.62 0.61
C SER A 84 -5.84 8.81 1.27
N SER A 85 -6.75 8.19 0.51
CA SER A 85 -7.82 7.35 1.07
C SER A 85 -7.28 6.14 1.84
N ILE A 86 -6.21 5.51 1.35
CA ILE A 86 -5.55 4.38 2.03
C ILE A 86 -4.94 4.86 3.35
N TYR A 87 -4.21 5.98 3.34
CA TYR A 87 -3.59 6.50 4.56
C TYR A 87 -4.61 6.98 5.59
N ILE A 88 -5.72 7.59 5.17
CA ILE A 88 -6.82 7.98 6.06
C ILE A 88 -7.47 6.72 6.65
N SER A 89 -7.72 5.69 5.85
CA SER A 89 -8.27 4.42 6.34
C SER A 89 -7.40 3.79 7.43
N ASN A 90 -6.08 3.80 7.20
CA ASN A 90 -5.11 3.29 8.17
C ASN A 90 -5.02 4.18 9.42
N PHE A 91 -5.25 5.49 9.31
CA PHE A 91 -5.32 6.40 10.45
C PHE A 91 -6.56 6.17 11.32
N VAL A 92 -7.71 5.85 10.70
CA VAL A 92 -8.97 5.56 11.41
C VAL A 92 -8.97 4.13 11.99
N GLY A 93 -7.94 3.33 11.70
CA GLY A 93 -7.75 2.00 12.29
C GLY A 93 -8.41 0.86 11.51
N VAL A 94 -8.79 1.09 10.25
CA VAL A 94 -9.38 0.06 9.37
C VAL A 94 -8.31 -0.77 8.65
N TYR A 95 -7.02 -0.47 8.87
CA TYR A 95 -5.80 -1.15 8.40
C TYR A 95 -6.01 -2.04 7.16
N ILE A 96 -5.75 -1.46 5.98
CA ILE A 96 -5.77 -2.14 4.67
C ILE A 96 -4.37 -2.61 4.31
#